data_AF-A0A7C4QKB7-F1
#
_entry.id   AF-A0A7C4QKB7-F1
#
_cell.length_a   1.000
_cell.length_b   1.000
_cell.length_c   1.000
_cell.angle_alpha   90.00
_cell.angle_beta   90.00
_cell.angle_gamma   90.00
#
_symmetry.space_group_name_H-M   'P 1'
#
loop_
_entity.id
_entity.type
_entity.pdbx_description
1 polymer ?
#
loop_
_entity_poly.entity_id
_entity_poly.type
_entity_poly.pdbx_seq_one_letter_code
_entity_poly.pdbx_strand_id
1 'polypeptide(L)'
;MPRGSQVSQVKIYEVSRVYGSDNVCGVLRVSVRPFSFLGDVVVESGEVRGVGSVARSVLVVPALVGSTVGPYVLYALGKRDLAPKALITRSIDPTLVAGCVLANVSLYRLVSNAVDFNELKALEGLDACVEDNKLRVGLLR
;
A
#
# COMPACT_ATOMS: atom_id res chain seq x y z
N MET A 1 -9.76 30.06 28.36
CA MET A 1 -9.34 30.02 26.94
C MET A 1 -9.17 28.57 26.52
N PRO A 2 -10.11 27.95 25.77
CA PRO A 2 -9.88 26.62 25.25
C PRO A 2 -9.04 26.73 23.97
N ARG A 3 -7.78 26.29 24.03
CA ARG A 3 -7.03 25.93 22.82
C ARG A 3 -7.64 24.63 22.33
N GLY A 4 -8.47 24.73 21.30
CA GLY A 4 -9.05 23.57 20.62
C GLY A 4 -7.91 22.65 20.19
N SER A 5 -7.81 21.51 20.86
CA SER A 5 -7.01 20.39 20.41
C SER A 5 -7.49 20.03 19.00
N GLN A 6 -6.68 20.29 17.98
CA GLN A 6 -6.90 19.73 16.66
C GLN A 6 -6.84 18.21 16.80
N VAL A 7 -8.02 17.59 16.83
CA VAL A 7 -8.17 16.14 16.85
C VAL A 7 -7.56 15.64 15.54
N SER A 8 -6.42 14.96 15.64
CA SER A 8 -5.77 14.28 14.52
C SER A 8 -6.76 13.23 14.01
N GLN A 9 -7.43 13.53 12.90
CA GLN A 9 -8.55 12.73 12.41
C GLN A 9 -7.98 11.47 11.74
N VAL A 10 -7.97 10.35 12.47
CA VAL A 10 -7.60 9.04 11.92
C VAL A 10 -8.65 8.65 10.89
N LYS A 11 -8.25 8.56 9.62
CA LYS A 11 -9.14 8.04 8.57
C LYS A 11 -9.10 6.52 8.58
N ILE A 12 -10.27 5.90 8.44
CA ILE A 12 -10.42 4.44 8.47
C ILE A 12 -11.04 4.01 7.15
N TYR A 13 -10.43 3.02 6.51
CA TYR A 13 -10.87 2.43 5.25
C TYR A 13 -11.07 0.93 5.41
N GLU A 14 -12.16 0.39 4.86
CA GLU A 14 -12.42 -1.05 4.89
C GLU A 14 -11.61 -1.77 3.81
N VAL A 15 -10.84 -2.77 4.25
CA VAL A 15 -9.98 -3.60 3.41
C VAL A 15 -10.22 -5.06 3.71
N SER A 16 -10.36 -5.89 2.69
CA SER A 16 -10.52 -7.33 2.82
C SER A 16 -9.17 -7.99 2.64
N ARG A 17 -8.68 -8.69 3.67
CA ARG A 17 -7.43 -9.45 3.55
C ARG A 17 -7.56 -10.56 2.50
N VAL A 18 -6.56 -10.63 1.62
CA VAL A 18 -6.41 -11.72 0.66
C VAL A 18 -5.25 -12.63 1.06
N TYR A 19 -4.13 -12.07 1.52
CA TYR A 19 -2.96 -12.81 1.97
C TYR A 19 -2.14 -12.01 3.00
N GLY A 20 -1.43 -12.70 3.89
CA GLY A 20 -0.49 -12.09 4.84
C GLY A 20 -1.05 -11.88 6.25
N SER A 21 -0.42 -10.97 6.99
CA SER A 21 -0.69 -10.77 8.43
C SER A 21 -1.99 -10.00 8.69
N ASP A 22 -2.58 -10.17 9.87
CA ASP A 22 -3.73 -9.36 10.30
C ASP A 22 -3.33 -7.97 10.80
N ASN A 23 -2.07 -7.81 11.21
CA ASN A 23 -1.50 -6.56 11.70
C ASN A 23 -0.29 -6.17 10.84
N VAL A 24 -0.39 -5.06 10.12
CA VAL A 24 0.73 -4.52 9.35
C VAL A 24 0.75 -3.01 9.45
N CYS A 25 1.87 -2.47 9.97
CA CYS A 25 2.10 -1.04 10.09
C CYS A 25 3.30 -0.58 9.25
N GLY A 26 3.17 0.59 8.64
CA GLY A 26 4.23 1.28 7.93
C GLY A 26 3.81 2.66 7.45
N VAL A 27 4.74 3.37 6.82
CA VAL A 27 4.45 4.68 6.23
C VAL A 27 3.49 4.49 5.05
N LEU A 28 2.43 5.31 5.00
CA LEU A 28 1.50 5.29 3.88
C LEU A 28 2.17 5.83 2.62
N ARG A 29 2.10 5.05 1.55
CA ARG A 29 2.49 5.43 0.20
C ARG A 29 1.32 5.22 -0.73
N VAL A 30 0.99 6.22 -1.54
CA VAL A 30 -0.21 6.18 -2.38
C VAL A 30 0.14 6.55 -3.81
N SER A 31 -0.30 5.72 -4.76
CA SER A 31 -0.38 6.12 -6.17
C SER A 31 -1.82 6.46 -6.51
N VAL A 32 -2.07 7.62 -7.11
CA VAL A 32 -3.41 7.99 -7.64
C VAL A 32 -3.61 7.50 -9.08
N ARG A 33 -2.54 7.04 -9.73
CA ARG A 33 -2.57 6.49 -11.09
C ARG A 33 -2.45 4.97 -11.04
N PRO A 34 -2.96 4.25 -12.06
CA PRO A 34 -2.65 2.85 -12.25
C PRO A 34 -1.13 2.64 -12.19
N PHE A 35 -0.70 1.67 -11.40
CA PHE A 35 0.71 1.46 -11.05
C PHE A 35 1.30 0.34 -11.90
N SER A 36 2.42 0.59 -12.58
CA SER A 36 3.13 -0.46 -13.31
C SER A 36 4.42 -0.84 -12.59
N PHE A 37 4.45 -2.06 -12.05
CA PHE A 37 5.66 -2.61 -11.43
C PHE A 37 6.86 -2.64 -12.38
N LEU A 38 6.64 -2.88 -13.69
CA LEU A 38 7.73 -2.99 -14.67
C LEU A 38 8.28 -1.63 -15.11
N GLY A 39 7.41 -0.61 -15.23
CA GLY A 39 7.78 0.70 -15.77
C GLY A 39 8.13 1.74 -14.72
N ASP A 40 7.55 1.63 -13.52
CA ASP A 40 7.62 2.69 -12.50
C ASP A 40 8.60 2.39 -11.36
N VAL A 41 9.09 1.15 -11.24
CA VAL A 41 9.92 0.70 -10.12
C VAL A 41 11.36 0.50 -10.54
N VAL A 42 12.27 1.18 -9.84
CA VAL A 42 13.70 0.90 -9.91
C VAL A 42 14.02 -0.19 -8.88
N VAL A 43 14.13 -1.43 -9.34
CA VAL A 43 14.35 -2.62 -8.49
C VAL A 43 15.60 -2.50 -7.62
N GLU A 44 16.60 -1.76 -8.09
CA GLU A 44 17.88 -1.59 -7.40
C GLU A 44 17.79 -0.71 -6.15
N SER A 45 17.00 0.36 -6.20
CA SER A 45 16.83 1.30 -5.10
C SER A 45 15.50 1.13 -4.34
N GLY A 46 14.55 0.39 -4.91
CA GLY A 46 13.20 0.28 -4.37
C GLY A 46 12.41 1.58 -4.50
N GLU A 47 12.90 2.51 -5.33
CA GLU A 47 12.22 3.76 -5.62
C GLU A 47 11.18 3.55 -6.71
N VAL A 48 10.01 4.11 -6.45
CA VAL A 48 8.92 4.16 -7.41
C VAL A 48 8.72 5.59 -7.87
N ARG A 49 8.69 5.81 -9.19
CA ARG A 49 8.37 7.11 -9.78
C ARG A 49 7.03 7.65 -9.29
N GLY A 50 7.05 8.82 -8.66
CA GLY A 50 5.86 9.53 -8.17
C GLY A 50 5.30 9.04 -6.82
N VAL A 51 5.93 8.04 -6.20
CA VAL A 51 5.57 7.52 -4.87
C VAL A 51 6.76 7.58 -3.90
N GLY A 52 7.99 7.42 -4.41
CA GLY A 52 9.21 7.38 -3.63
C GLY A 52 9.57 5.96 -3.21
N SER A 53 10.37 5.82 -2.14
CA SER A 53 10.72 4.49 -1.61
C SER A 53 9.49 3.80 -1.02
N VAL A 54 9.26 2.57 -1.46
CA VAL A 54 8.19 1.69 -0.95
C VAL A 54 8.71 0.63 0.02
N ALA A 55 10.00 0.70 0.37
CA ALA A 55 10.57 -0.23 1.32
C ALA A 55 9.86 -0.10 2.67
N ARG A 56 9.34 -1.22 3.16
CA ARG A 56 8.65 -1.32 4.46
C ARG A 56 7.39 -0.43 4.60
N SER A 57 6.85 0.10 3.50
CA SER A 57 5.67 0.96 3.50
C SER A 57 4.35 0.17 3.39
N VAL A 58 3.24 0.84 3.64
CA VAL A 58 1.90 0.41 3.23
C VAL A 58 1.58 1.09 1.91
N LEU A 59 1.63 0.34 0.81
CA LEU A 59 1.42 0.85 -0.53
C LEU A 59 -0.05 0.69 -0.94
N VAL A 60 -0.70 1.79 -1.31
CA VAL A 60 -2.08 1.83 -1.80
C VAL A 60 -2.09 2.24 -3.26
N VAL A 61 -2.71 1.44 -4.12
CA VAL A 61 -2.80 1.68 -5.56
C VAL A 61 -4.23 1.42 -6.05
N PRO A 62 -4.76 2.20 -7.01
CA PRO A 62 -6.10 2.00 -7.54
C PRO A 62 -6.22 0.75 -8.38
N ALA A 63 -5.21 0.53 -9.23
CA ALA A 63 -5.13 -0.58 -10.16
C ALA A 63 -3.67 -0.87 -10.47
N LEU A 64 -3.39 -2.09 -10.89
CA LEU A 64 -2.07 -2.56 -11.30
C LEU A 64 -2.06 -2.83 -12.79
N VAL A 65 -1.04 -2.34 -13.48
CA VAL A 65 -0.88 -2.46 -14.94
C VAL A 65 0.32 -3.34 -15.25
N GLY A 66 0.12 -4.34 -16.12
CA GLY A 66 1.17 -5.30 -16.49
C GLY A 66 1.28 -6.50 -15.53
N SER A 67 0.13 -7.10 -15.19
CA SER A 67 -0.04 -8.21 -14.24
C SER A 67 0.76 -9.48 -14.58
N THR A 68 1.24 -9.65 -15.82
CA THR A 68 2.04 -10.82 -16.22
C THR A 68 3.51 -10.71 -15.79
N VAL A 69 4.08 -9.50 -15.72
CA VAL A 69 5.51 -9.28 -15.39
C VAL A 69 5.68 -8.57 -14.04
N GLY A 70 4.67 -7.83 -13.59
CA GLY A 70 4.71 -7.12 -12.31
C GLY A 70 5.01 -7.97 -11.06
N PRO A 71 4.48 -9.20 -10.93
CA PRO A 71 4.80 -10.09 -9.81
C PRO A 71 6.30 -10.39 -9.65
N TYR A 72 7.05 -10.46 -10.76
CA TYR A 72 8.49 -10.71 -10.73
C TYR A 72 9.28 -9.54 -10.16
N VAL A 73 8.83 -8.31 -10.43
CA VAL A 73 9.43 -7.12 -9.85
C VAL A 73 9.16 -7.06 -8.35
N LEU A 74 7.92 -7.36 -7.92
CA LEU A 74 7.60 -7.44 -6.50
C LEU A 74 8.45 -8.49 -5.77
N TYR A 75 8.64 -9.66 -6.39
CA TYR A 75 9.55 -10.69 -5.90
C TYR A 75 11.00 -10.18 -5.78
N ALA A 76 11.51 -9.50 -6.80
CA ALA A 76 12.87 -8.97 -6.79
C ALA A 76 13.08 -7.91 -5.69
N LEU A 77 12.07 -7.07 -5.42
CA LEU A 77 12.07 -6.13 -4.30
C LEU A 77 12.07 -6.88 -2.96
N GLY A 78 11.24 -7.92 -2.82
CA GLY A 78 11.17 -8.73 -1.60
C GLY A 78 12.50 -9.41 -1.29
N LYS A 79 13.17 -9.94 -2.31
CA LYS A 79 14.53 -10.51 -2.19
C LYS A 79 15.60 -9.51 -1.74
N ARG A 80 15.33 -8.21 -1.87
CA ARG A 80 16.26 -7.12 -1.50
C ARG A 80 15.81 -6.38 -0.24
N ASP A 81 14.77 -6.84 0.46
CA ASP A 81 14.14 -6.14 1.58
C ASP A 81 13.61 -4.73 1.23
N LEU A 82 13.37 -4.48 -0.05
CA LEU A 82 12.87 -3.21 -0.60
C LEU A 82 11.37 -3.26 -0.91
N ALA A 83 10.71 -4.38 -0.61
CA ALA A 83 9.28 -4.54 -0.81
C ALA A 83 8.46 -3.75 0.24
N PRO A 84 7.23 -3.34 -0.11
CA PRO A 84 6.27 -2.84 0.87
C PRO A 84 5.87 -3.96 1.84
N LYS A 85 5.51 -3.61 3.07
CA LYS A 85 4.96 -4.59 4.02
C LYS A 85 3.54 -5.01 3.64
N ALA A 86 2.78 -4.06 3.09
CA ALA A 86 1.41 -4.27 2.67
C ALA A 86 1.15 -3.61 1.31
N LEU A 87 0.39 -4.30 0.46
CA LEU A 87 -0.15 -3.81 -0.80
C LEU A 87 -1.67 -3.81 -0.71
N ILE A 88 -2.28 -2.66 -1.00
CA ILE A 88 -3.73 -2.46 -0.98
C ILE A 88 -4.17 -2.00 -2.36
N THR A 89 -5.07 -2.76 -2.99
CA THR A 89 -5.56 -2.48 -4.35
C THR A 89 -7.03 -2.83 -4.51
N ARG A 90 -7.73 -2.23 -5.49
CA ARG A 90 -9.10 -2.65 -5.84
C ARG A 90 -9.11 -3.90 -6.71
N SER A 91 -8.18 -3.98 -7.66
CA SER A 91 -8.06 -5.07 -8.60
C SER A 91 -7.02 -6.07 -8.13
N ILE A 92 -7.44 -7.32 -7.94
CA ILE A 92 -6.57 -8.44 -7.56
C ILE A 92 -6.70 -9.54 -8.59
N ASP A 93 -5.56 -9.98 -9.10
CA ASP A 93 -5.42 -11.10 -10.01
C ASP A 93 -4.58 -12.23 -9.37
N PRO A 94 -4.74 -13.50 -9.79
CA PRO A 94 -3.98 -14.63 -9.23
C PRO A 94 -2.46 -14.47 -9.34
N THR A 95 -1.98 -13.84 -10.41
CA THR A 95 -0.56 -13.56 -10.64
C THR A 95 0.01 -12.58 -9.61
N LEU A 96 -0.73 -11.54 -9.25
CA LEU A 96 -0.38 -10.62 -8.18
C LEU A 96 -0.32 -11.30 -6.82
N VAL A 97 -1.30 -12.17 -6.51
CA VAL A 97 -1.31 -12.94 -5.27
C VAL A 97 -0.02 -13.76 -5.17
N ALA A 98 0.34 -14.49 -6.23
CA ALA A 98 1.59 -15.24 -6.28
C ALA A 98 2.82 -14.33 -6.08
N GLY A 99 2.85 -13.16 -6.71
CA GLY A 99 3.92 -12.18 -6.49
C GLY A 99 4.04 -11.71 -5.04
N CYS A 100 2.92 -11.42 -4.39
CA CYS A 100 2.88 -11.01 -2.99
C CYS A 100 3.35 -12.12 -2.06
N VAL A 101 2.92 -13.37 -2.32
CA VAL A 101 3.36 -14.55 -1.57
C VAL A 101 4.87 -14.74 -1.69
N LEU A 102 5.41 -14.69 -2.91
CA LEU A 102 6.85 -14.87 -3.14
C LEU A 102 7.69 -13.74 -2.54
N ALA A 103 7.16 -12.52 -2.48
CA ALA A 103 7.81 -11.34 -1.93
C ALA A 103 7.57 -11.14 -0.42
N ASN A 104 6.77 -12.00 0.22
CA ASN A 104 6.32 -11.88 1.62
C ASN A 104 5.64 -10.53 1.91
N VAL A 105 4.80 -10.07 0.98
CA VAL A 105 4.03 -8.82 1.08
C VAL A 105 2.58 -9.15 1.43
N SER A 106 2.04 -8.53 2.47
CA SER A 106 0.63 -8.71 2.82
C SER A 106 -0.26 -8.03 1.77
N LEU A 107 -1.27 -8.72 1.27
CA LEU A 107 -2.15 -8.25 0.22
C LEU A 107 -3.57 -8.06 0.75
N TYR A 108 -4.11 -6.87 0.54
CA TYR A 108 -5.47 -6.52 0.90
C TYR A 108 -6.22 -5.93 -0.29
N ARG A 109 -7.52 -6.22 -0.36
CA ARG A 109 -8.45 -5.66 -1.33
C ARG A 109 -9.18 -4.48 -0.71
N LEU A 110 -9.19 -3.34 -1.37
CA LEU A 110 -10.03 -2.22 -0.95
C LEU A 110 -11.51 -2.55 -1.21
N VAL A 111 -12.35 -2.53 -0.16
CA VAL A 111 -13.77 -2.94 -0.24
C VAL A 111 -14.67 -1.78 -0.68
N SER A 112 -14.35 -0.56 -0.23
CA SER A 112 -15.16 0.62 -0.50
C SER A 112 -14.84 1.21 -1.89
N ASN A 113 -15.83 1.22 -2.78
CA ASN A 113 -15.71 1.82 -4.12
C ASN A 113 -15.68 3.36 -4.10
N ALA A 114 -16.19 3.97 -3.04
CA ALA A 114 -16.25 5.42 -2.84
C ALA A 114 -14.96 6.05 -2.27
N VAL A 115 -13.84 5.32 -2.29
CA VAL A 115 -12.58 5.81 -1.74
C VAL A 115 -11.86 6.69 -2.75
N ASP A 116 -11.72 7.97 -2.46
CA ASP A 116 -10.93 8.91 -3.26
C ASP A 116 -9.43 8.73 -2.98
N PHE A 117 -8.69 8.23 -3.97
CA PHE A 117 -7.23 8.08 -3.87
C PHE A 117 -6.51 9.42 -3.71
N ASN A 118 -7.11 10.53 -4.17
CA ASN A 118 -6.57 11.87 -3.97
C ASN A 118 -6.57 12.26 -2.49
N GLU A 119 -7.60 11.88 -1.73
CA GLU A 119 -7.63 12.12 -0.29
C GLU A 119 -6.61 11.25 0.44
N LEU A 120 -6.44 9.99 0.02
CA LEU A 120 -5.39 9.11 0.54
C LEU A 120 -3.99 9.66 0.24
N LYS A 121 -3.78 10.23 -0.95
CA LYS A 121 -2.51 10.84 -1.34
C LYS A 121 -2.17 12.06 -0.49
N ALA A 122 -3.17 12.82 -0.05
CA ALA A 122 -2.98 13.92 0.91
C ALA A 122 -2.49 13.46 2.29
N LEU A 123 -2.68 12.17 2.61
CA LEU A 123 -2.21 11.52 3.84
C LEU A 123 -0.90 10.73 3.65
N GLU A 124 -0.30 10.79 2.46
CA GLU A 124 0.98 10.13 2.19
C GLU A 124 2.07 10.64 3.16
N GLY A 125 2.87 9.72 3.69
CA GLY A 125 3.88 10.03 4.70
C GLY A 125 3.42 9.91 6.15
N LEU A 126 2.12 9.72 6.40
CA LEU A 126 1.60 9.37 7.73
C LEU A 126 1.73 7.87 8.02
N ASP A 127 1.66 7.49 9.29
CA ASP A 127 1.61 6.09 9.68
C ASP A 127 0.26 5.46 9.30
N ALA A 128 0.35 4.31 8.65
CA ALA A 128 -0.77 3.48 8.25
C ALA A 128 -0.63 2.10 8.88
N CYS A 129 -1.67 1.68 9.60
CA CYS A 129 -1.78 0.35 10.17
C CYS A 129 -3.03 -0.34 9.63
N VAL A 130 -2.86 -1.56 9.16
CA VAL A 130 -3.96 -2.46 8.83
C VAL A 130 -4.17 -3.38 10.02
N GLU A 131 -5.36 -3.32 10.62
CA GLU A 131 -5.80 -4.15 11.75
C GLU A 131 -7.27 -4.51 11.55
N ASP A 132 -7.67 -5.75 11.84
CA ASP A 132 -9.07 -6.18 11.78
C ASP A 132 -9.80 -5.81 10.48
N ASN A 133 -9.14 -6.00 9.32
CA ASN A 133 -9.68 -5.64 7.99
C ASN A 133 -9.98 -4.14 7.83
N LYS A 134 -9.29 -3.29 8.59
CA LYS A 134 -9.41 -1.84 8.53
C LYS A 134 -8.04 -1.21 8.39
N LEU A 135 -7.86 -0.43 7.34
CA LEU A 135 -6.71 0.45 7.16
C LEU A 135 -6.95 1.74 7.94
N ARG A 136 -6.15 1.99 8.96
CA ARG A 136 -6.17 3.20 9.79
C ARG A 136 -4.98 4.07 9.36
N VAL A 137 -5.25 5.31 8.97
CA VAL A 137 -4.23 6.26 8.53
C VAL A 137 -4.29 7.49 9.42
N GLY A 138 -3.18 7.84 10.07
CA GLY A 138 -3.08 9.02 10.93
C GLY A 138 -1.94 8.95 11.93
N LEU A 139 -1.88 9.94 12.83
CA LEU A 139 -0.94 9.94 13.97
C LEU A 139 -1.38 8.88 14.99
N LEU A 140 -0.95 7.65 14.77
CA LEU A 140 -1.03 6.54 15.72
C LEU A 140 0.11 6.73 16.73
N ARG A 141 -0.08 7.63 17.69
CA ARG A 141 0.81 7.78 18.86
C ARG A 141 0.52 6.72 19.91
#